data_AF-A0A0E4FSG1-F1
#
_entry.id   AF-A0A0E4FSG1-F1
#
_cell.length_a   1.000
_cell.length_b   1.000
_cell.length_c   1.000
_cell.angle_alpha   90.00
_cell.angle_beta   90.00
_cell.angle_gamma   90.00
#
_symmetry.space_group_name_H-M   'P 1'
#
loop_
_entity.id
_entity.type
_entity.pdbx_description
1 polymer ?
#
loop_
_entity_poly.entity_id
_entity_poly.type
_entity_poly.pdbx_seq_one_letter_code
_entity_poly.pdbx_strand_id
1 'polypeptide(L)'
;MIDNNPQLKGRMTVFAPLNAWMFKAMSGHNVQILSVSIFIIGNLICAIAPNFLTLAAGRVISAYGAAMFTPSATALAVELLPPARKGFALSLIFGGMTVSQVAGVPATSWIADAIGWRFSFGFVVIAGLLALIIFAPMMSGIATKAPERGNSPISKGLSKAT
;
A
#
# COMPACT_ATOMS: atom_id res chain seq x y z
N MET A 1 11.56 -16.70 -33.51
CA MET A 1 10.78 -15.70 -34.27
C MET A 1 9.61 -15.27 -33.39
N ILE A 2 9.86 -14.31 -32.51
CA ILE A 2 8.84 -13.77 -31.61
C ILE A 2 8.24 -12.57 -32.32
N ASP A 3 6.98 -12.70 -32.66
CA ASP A 3 6.15 -11.73 -33.35
C ASP A 3 6.14 -10.39 -32.60
N ASN A 4 6.52 -9.34 -33.33
CA ASN A 4 6.71 -7.97 -32.90
C ASN A 4 5.49 -7.18 -33.36
N ASN A 5 4.35 -7.39 -32.68
CA ASN A 5 3.06 -6.82 -33.05
C ASN A 5 2.78 -5.54 -32.23
N PRO A 6 3.00 -4.32 -32.78
CA PRO A 6 2.88 -3.05 -32.05
C PRO A 6 1.43 -2.66 -31.71
N GLN A 7 0.43 -3.37 -32.24
CA GLN A 7 -0.99 -3.04 -32.09
C GLN A 7 -1.59 -3.39 -30.72
N LEU A 8 -0.96 -4.29 -29.95
CA LEU A 8 -1.45 -4.65 -28.59
C LEU A 8 -0.98 -3.67 -27.50
N LYS A 9 -0.03 -2.77 -27.81
CA LYS A 9 0.53 -1.80 -26.84
C LYS A 9 -0.37 -0.58 -26.60
N GLY A 10 -1.42 -0.39 -27.42
CA GLY A 10 -2.27 0.80 -27.41
C GLY A 10 -3.48 0.77 -26.47
N ARG A 11 -3.90 -0.40 -25.92
CA ARG A 11 -5.15 -0.52 -25.15
C ARG A 11 -4.96 -0.64 -23.63
N MET A 12 -3.73 -0.77 -23.13
CA MET A 12 -3.43 -0.92 -21.69
C MET A 12 -2.99 0.39 -21.00
N THR A 13 -2.81 1.47 -21.76
CA THR A 13 -2.07 2.66 -21.31
C THR A 13 -2.91 3.91 -21.10
N VAL A 14 -4.24 3.83 -21.21
CA VAL A 14 -5.10 5.02 -21.02
C VAL A 14 -5.33 5.32 -19.53
N PHE A 15 -5.23 4.33 -18.64
CA PHE A 15 -5.38 4.52 -17.19
C PHE A 15 -4.07 4.74 -16.43
N ALA A 16 -2.93 4.45 -17.06
CA ALA A 16 -1.61 4.58 -16.45
C ALA A 16 -1.16 6.05 -16.19
N PRO A 17 -1.41 7.04 -17.08
CA PRO A 17 -0.86 8.38 -16.88
C PRO A 17 -1.68 9.26 -15.92
N LEU A 18 -2.97 8.96 -15.71
CA LEU A 18 -3.78 9.77 -14.79
C LEU A 18 -3.38 9.55 -13.32
N ASN A 19 -2.97 8.32 -12.97
CA ASN A 19 -2.48 8.00 -11.62
C ASN A 19 -1.01 8.38 -11.42
N ALA A 20 -0.21 8.40 -12.50
CA ALA A 20 1.22 8.71 -12.44
C ALA A 20 1.52 10.20 -12.20
N TRP A 21 0.63 11.12 -12.57
CA TRP A 21 0.87 12.56 -12.40
C TRP A 21 0.57 13.07 -10.99
N MET A 22 -0.41 12.51 -10.29
CA MET A 22 -0.72 12.89 -8.89
C MET A 22 0.29 12.35 -7.87
N PHE A 23 1.02 11.27 -8.19
CA PHE A 23 1.93 10.57 -7.27
C PHE A 23 3.38 10.51 -7.75
N LYS A 24 3.80 11.38 -8.68
CA LYS A 24 5.16 11.40 -9.24
C LYS A 24 6.26 11.82 -8.25
N ALA A 25 5.91 12.28 -7.05
CA ALA A 25 6.83 12.83 -6.05
C ALA A 25 6.82 12.10 -4.69
N MET A 26 6.09 11.00 -4.54
CA MET A 26 5.98 10.28 -3.28
C MET A 26 6.67 8.93 -3.37
N SER A 27 7.74 8.74 -2.60
CA SER A 27 8.36 7.45 -2.35
C SER A 27 7.29 6.40 -2.01
N GLY A 28 7.41 5.16 -2.50
CA GLY A 28 6.36 4.12 -2.38
C GLY A 28 5.83 3.90 -0.94
N HIS A 29 6.63 4.22 0.07
CA HIS A 29 6.25 4.18 1.48
C HIS A 29 5.24 5.26 1.89
N ASN A 30 5.30 6.45 1.30
CA ASN A 30 4.34 7.52 1.55
C ASN A 30 2.96 7.18 0.98
N VAL A 31 2.92 6.42 -0.13
CA VAL A 31 1.65 5.95 -0.73
C VAL A 31 0.96 4.92 0.17
N GLN A 32 1.71 4.05 0.85
CA GLN A 32 1.13 3.09 1.79
C GLN A 32 0.53 3.78 3.01
N ILE A 33 1.24 4.75 3.61
CA ILE A 33 0.73 5.53 4.74
C ILE A 33 -0.55 6.26 4.34
N LEU A 34 -0.57 6.88 3.17
CA LEU A 34 -1.76 7.55 2.64
C LEU A 34 -2.94 6.59 2.43
N SER A 35 -2.69 5.44 1.81
CA SER A 35 -3.71 4.43 1.52
C SER A 35 -4.37 3.89 2.79
N VAL A 36 -3.55 3.57 3.80
CA VAL A 36 -4.02 3.10 5.11
C VAL A 36 -4.79 4.22 5.84
N SER A 37 -4.33 5.46 5.75
CA SER A 37 -5.03 6.61 6.35
C SER A 37 -6.43 6.80 5.74
N ILE A 38 -6.54 6.75 4.41
CA ILE A 38 -7.84 6.83 3.72
C ILE A 38 -8.75 5.66 4.11
N PHE A 39 -8.20 4.45 4.20
CA PHE A 39 -8.94 3.26 4.64
C PHE A 39 -9.51 3.43 6.06
N ILE A 40 -8.70 3.94 7.00
CA ILE A 40 -9.13 4.20 8.38
C ILE A 40 -10.24 5.25 8.41
N ILE A 41 -10.09 6.36 7.69
CA ILE A 41 -11.10 7.43 7.62
C ILE A 41 -12.43 6.86 7.10
N GLY A 42 -12.40 6.06 6.04
CA GLY A 42 -13.61 5.41 5.52
C GLY A 42 -14.29 4.50 6.53
N ASN A 43 -13.53 3.69 7.27
CA ASN A 43 -14.08 2.81 8.31
C ASN A 43 -14.58 3.61 9.53
N LEU A 44 -13.94 4.74 9.87
CA LEU A 44 -14.40 5.62 10.94
C LEU A 44 -15.76 6.23 10.61
N ILE A 45 -15.95 6.67 9.36
CA ILE A 45 -17.24 7.14 8.83
C ILE A 45 -18.30 6.04 8.94
N CYS A 46 -17.96 4.78 8.60
CA CYS A 46 -18.87 3.65 8.76
C CYS A 46 -19.24 3.38 10.22
N ALA A 47 -18.30 3.54 11.16
CA ALA A 47 -18.53 3.30 12.58
C ALA A 47 -19.54 4.29 13.19
N ILE A 48 -19.47 5.57 12.79
CA ILE A 48 -20.36 6.63 13.27
C ILE A 48 -21.60 6.84 12.39
N ALA A 49 -21.81 5.99 11.38
CA ALA A 49 -22.85 6.21 10.37
C ALA A 49 -24.28 6.21 11.00
N PRO A 50 -25.03 7.32 10.83
CA PRO A 50 -26.41 7.41 11.31
C PRO A 50 -27.42 6.81 10.31
N ASN A 51 -27.07 6.77 9.02
CA ASN A 51 -27.94 6.28 7.95
C ASN A 51 -27.16 5.45 6.92
N PHE A 52 -27.89 4.74 6.06
CA PHE A 52 -27.32 3.86 5.04
C PHE A 52 -26.46 4.62 4.00
N LEU A 53 -26.83 5.85 3.66
CA LEU A 53 -26.10 6.65 2.66
C LEU A 53 -24.70 7.01 3.15
N THR A 54 -24.56 7.43 4.41
CA THR A 54 -23.27 7.68 5.06
C THR A 54 -22.43 6.41 5.14
N LEU A 55 -23.06 5.28 5.45
CA LEU A 55 -22.37 3.97 5.48
C LEU A 55 -21.85 3.58 4.09
N ALA A 56 -22.66 3.74 3.04
CA ALA A 56 -22.28 3.46 1.66
C ALA A 56 -21.13 4.37 1.20
N ALA A 57 -21.18 5.66 1.53
CA ALA A 57 -20.09 6.60 1.23
C ALA A 57 -18.78 6.19 1.93
N GLY A 58 -18.84 5.83 3.22
CA GLY A 58 -17.68 5.32 3.97
C GLY A 58 -17.11 4.04 3.34
N ARG A 59 -17.96 3.16 2.82
CA ARG A 59 -17.54 1.94 2.09
C ARG A 59 -16.79 2.28 0.81
N VAL A 60 -17.25 3.25 0.02
CA VAL A 60 -16.55 3.69 -1.19
C VAL A 60 -15.15 4.24 -0.82
N ILE A 61 -15.06 5.08 0.21
CA ILE A 61 -13.78 5.65 0.67
C ILE A 61 -12.83 4.53 1.15
N SER A 62 -13.32 3.61 1.97
CA SER A 62 -12.51 2.49 2.47
C SER A 62 -12.05 1.57 1.33
N ALA A 63 -12.93 1.25 0.38
CA ALA A 63 -12.57 0.42 -0.78
C ALA A 63 -11.48 1.08 -1.64
N TYR A 64 -11.54 2.42 -1.80
CA TYR A 64 -10.52 3.17 -2.49
C TYR A 64 -9.15 3.06 -1.81
N GLY A 65 -9.08 3.26 -0.49
CA GLY A 65 -7.85 3.10 0.29
C GLY A 65 -7.26 1.68 0.18
N ALA A 66 -8.12 0.65 0.25
CA ALA A 66 -7.69 -0.74 0.10
C ALA A 66 -7.16 -1.06 -1.32
N ALA A 67 -7.79 -0.50 -2.36
CA ALA A 67 -7.38 -0.68 -3.75
C ALA A 67 -6.00 -0.07 -4.04
N MET A 68 -5.65 1.05 -3.37
CA MET A 68 -4.33 1.68 -3.51
C MET A 68 -3.22 0.91 -2.78
N PHE A 69 -3.54 0.25 -1.66
CA PHE A 69 -2.57 -0.39 -0.79
C PHE A 69 -1.88 -1.60 -1.44
N THR A 70 -2.65 -2.51 -2.03
CA THR A 70 -2.13 -3.79 -2.55
C THR A 70 -1.06 -3.64 -3.65
N PRO A 71 -1.27 -2.85 -4.73
CA PRO A 71 -0.27 -2.69 -5.78
C PRO A 71 0.97 -1.92 -5.30
N SER A 72 0.80 -0.92 -4.42
CA SER A 72 1.94 -0.16 -3.88
C SER A 72 2.79 -1.02 -2.93
N ALA A 73 2.17 -1.88 -2.12
CA ALA A 73 2.87 -2.77 -1.20
C ALA A 73 3.69 -3.84 -1.93
N THR A 74 3.13 -4.46 -2.96
CA THR A 74 3.85 -5.45 -3.78
C THR A 74 5.01 -4.82 -4.55
N ALA A 75 4.82 -3.61 -5.11
CA ALA A 75 5.88 -2.87 -5.77
C ALA A 75 7.04 -2.54 -4.82
N LEU A 76 6.74 -2.00 -3.64
CA LEU A 76 7.75 -1.68 -2.63
C LEU A 76 8.51 -2.93 -2.17
N ALA A 77 7.82 -4.04 -1.93
CA ALA A 77 8.46 -5.30 -1.54
C ALA A 77 9.43 -5.80 -2.62
N VAL A 78 9.02 -5.74 -3.89
CA VAL A 78 9.86 -6.16 -5.03
C VAL A 78 11.06 -5.23 -5.24
N GLU A 79 10.95 -3.95 -4.88
CA GLU A 79 12.04 -2.97 -4.97
C GLU A 79 13.09 -3.18 -3.86
N LEU A 80 12.65 -3.49 -2.63
CA LEU A 80 13.53 -3.66 -1.47
C LEU A 80 14.26 -5.01 -1.42
N LEU A 81 13.75 -6.03 -2.11
CA LEU A 81 14.24 -7.40 -2.00
C LEU A 81 15.10 -7.84 -3.19
N PRO A 82 16.17 -8.63 -2.94
CA PRO A 82 16.97 -9.24 -4.01
C PRO A 82 16.11 -10.13 -4.90
N PRO A 83 16.42 -10.26 -6.22
CA PRO A 83 15.64 -11.08 -7.16
C PRO A 83 15.34 -12.50 -6.67
N ALA A 84 16.31 -13.16 -6.05
CA ALA A 84 16.18 -14.52 -5.52
C ALA A 84 15.15 -14.66 -4.37
N ARG A 85 14.80 -13.57 -3.68
CA ARG A 85 13.88 -13.57 -2.53
C ARG A 85 12.49 -12.99 -2.84
N LYS A 86 12.28 -12.46 -4.06
CA LYS A 86 11.01 -11.83 -4.46
C LYS A 86 9.83 -12.80 -4.39
N GLY A 87 10.01 -14.04 -4.87
CA GLY A 87 8.97 -15.07 -4.81
C GLY A 87 8.54 -15.40 -3.38
N PHE A 88 9.52 -15.59 -2.49
CA PHE A 88 9.26 -15.86 -1.07
C PHE A 88 8.57 -14.67 -0.38
N ALA A 89 9.01 -13.45 -0.65
CA ALA A 89 8.38 -12.26 -0.08
C ALA A 89 6.92 -12.09 -0.52
N LEU A 90 6.63 -12.31 -1.80
CA LEU A 90 5.26 -12.28 -2.29
C LEU A 90 4.41 -13.40 -1.67
N SER A 91 4.97 -14.60 -1.49
CA SER A 91 4.25 -15.68 -0.79
C SER A 91 3.93 -15.34 0.67
N LEU A 92 4.82 -14.61 1.37
CA LEU A 92 4.54 -14.12 2.72
C LEU A 92 3.46 -13.04 2.74
N ILE A 93 3.46 -12.11 1.78
CA ILE A 93 2.43 -11.06 1.69
C ILE A 93 1.05 -11.69 1.44
N PHE A 94 0.93 -12.54 0.43
CA PHE A 94 -0.34 -13.19 0.11
C PHE A 94 -0.75 -14.22 1.17
N GLY A 95 0.20 -15.00 1.70
CA GLY A 95 -0.06 -15.93 2.79
C GLY A 95 -0.52 -15.22 4.06
N GLY A 96 0.12 -14.10 4.41
CA GLY A 96 -0.30 -13.23 5.51
C GLY A 96 -1.71 -12.66 5.29
N MET A 97 -2.03 -12.24 4.06
CA MET A 97 -3.38 -11.79 3.69
C MET A 97 -4.43 -12.89 3.90
N THR A 98 -4.14 -14.13 3.49
CA THR A 98 -5.05 -15.27 3.71
C THR A 98 -5.26 -15.55 5.19
N VAL A 99 -4.19 -15.65 5.98
CA VAL A 99 -4.29 -15.87 7.43
C VAL A 99 -5.10 -14.76 8.10
N SER A 100 -4.86 -13.52 7.68
CA SER A 100 -5.61 -12.36 8.16
C SER A 100 -7.10 -12.44 7.82
N GLN A 101 -7.49 -12.86 6.61
CA GLN A 101 -8.90 -13.02 6.24
C GLN A 101 -9.57 -14.14 7.04
N VAL A 102 -8.89 -15.28 7.20
CA VAL A 102 -9.40 -16.44 7.95
C VAL A 102 -9.63 -16.08 9.41
N ALA A 103 -8.73 -15.32 10.04
CA ALA A 103 -8.90 -14.87 11.43
C ALA A 103 -9.83 -13.65 11.56
N GLY A 104 -9.81 -12.75 10.58
CA GLY A 104 -10.51 -11.47 10.64
C GLY A 104 -12.03 -11.60 10.52
N VAL A 105 -12.52 -12.50 9.65
CA VAL A 105 -13.96 -12.69 9.47
C VAL A 105 -14.63 -13.17 10.77
N PRO A 106 -14.17 -14.25 11.43
CA PRO A 106 -14.73 -14.68 12.72
C PRO A 106 -14.62 -13.60 13.81
N ALA A 107 -13.48 -12.91 13.90
CA ALA A 107 -13.27 -11.87 14.89
C ALA A 107 -14.27 -10.72 14.73
N THR A 108 -14.47 -10.25 13.50
CA THR A 108 -15.41 -9.15 13.19
C THR A 108 -16.87 -9.56 13.36
N SER A 109 -17.22 -10.80 13.02
CA SER A 109 -18.55 -11.39 13.27
C SER A 109 -18.85 -11.49 14.77
N TRP A 110 -17.91 -12.01 15.57
CA TRP A 110 -18.09 -12.12 17.01
C TRP A 110 -18.29 -10.76 17.68
N ILE A 111 -17.55 -9.73 17.23
CA ILE A 111 -17.73 -8.35 17.68
C ILE A 111 -19.10 -7.81 17.28
N ALA A 112 -19.54 -8.08 16.05
CA ALA A 112 -20.84 -7.63 15.55
C ALA A 112 -22.00 -8.20 16.37
N ASP A 113 -21.91 -9.48 16.75
CA ASP A 113 -22.93 -10.17 17.54
C ASP A 113 -22.92 -9.71 19.01
N ALA A 114 -21.74 -9.50 19.59
CA ALA A 114 -21.61 -9.16 21.02
C ALA A 114 -22.00 -7.72 21.35
N ILE A 115 -21.49 -6.74 20.58
CA ILE A 115 -21.61 -5.32 20.89
C ILE A 115 -22.20 -4.49 19.75
N GLY A 116 -22.40 -5.09 18.58
CA GLY A 116 -23.04 -4.47 17.43
C GLY A 116 -22.08 -4.18 16.27
N TRP A 117 -22.63 -4.18 15.06
CA TRP A 117 -21.87 -4.02 13.81
C TRP A 117 -21.02 -2.74 13.70
N ARG A 118 -21.41 -1.66 14.40
CA ARG A 118 -20.65 -0.40 14.42
C ARG A 118 -19.27 -0.58 15.04
N PHE A 119 -19.17 -1.44 16.05
CA PHE A 119 -17.90 -1.71 16.73
C PHE A 119 -16.99 -2.61 15.89
N SER A 120 -17.52 -3.41 14.96
CA SER A 120 -16.69 -4.12 13.99
C SER A 120 -15.90 -3.15 13.10
N PHE A 121 -16.51 -2.03 12.70
CA PHE A 121 -15.79 -0.96 11.99
C PHE A 121 -14.79 -0.23 12.90
N GLY A 122 -15.17 0.03 14.16
CA GLY A 122 -14.26 0.59 15.16
C GLY A 122 -13.03 -0.29 15.42
N PHE A 123 -13.20 -1.60 15.46
CA PHE A 123 -12.11 -2.57 15.57
C PHE A 123 -11.14 -2.47 14.39
N VAL A 124 -11.65 -2.35 13.17
CA VAL A 124 -10.84 -2.14 11.97
C VAL A 124 -10.08 -0.82 12.03
N VAL A 125 -10.71 0.25 12.53
CA VAL A 125 -10.04 1.55 12.76
C VAL A 125 -8.87 1.40 13.73
N ILE A 126 -9.06 0.74 14.86
CA ILE A 126 -8.00 0.51 15.86
C ILE A 126 -6.86 -0.32 15.25
N ALA A 127 -7.18 -1.41 14.54
CA ALA A 127 -6.18 -2.24 13.88
C ALA A 127 -5.39 -1.45 12.82
N GLY A 128 -6.05 -0.59 12.05
CA GLY A 128 -5.40 0.28 11.08
C GLY A 128 -4.48 1.32 11.72
N LEU A 129 -4.90 1.93 12.84
CA LEU A 129 -4.06 2.87 13.59
C LEU A 129 -2.81 2.18 14.14
N LEU A 130 -2.95 0.97 14.69
CA LEU A 130 -1.81 0.16 15.13
C LEU A 130 -0.86 -0.15 13.97
N ALA A 131 -1.40 -0.50 12.80
CA ALA A 131 -0.60 -0.71 11.60
C ALA A 131 0.18 0.55 11.20
N LEU A 132 -0.42 1.74 11.25
CA LEU A 132 0.29 3.01 10.98
C LEU A 132 1.41 3.27 11.99
N ILE A 133 1.14 3.06 13.28
CA ILE A 133 2.12 3.29 14.36
C ILE A 133 3.33 2.36 14.19
N ILE A 134 3.12 1.12 13.77
CA ILE A 134 4.21 0.16 13.54
C ILE A 134 4.94 0.47 12.24
N PHE A 135 4.21 0.82 11.19
CA PHE A 135 4.75 0.95 9.84
C PHE A 135 5.53 2.25 9.63
N ALA A 136 5.03 3.38 10.15
CA ALA A 136 5.67 4.68 10.00
C ALA A 136 7.14 4.73 10.46
N PRO A 137 7.52 4.28 11.67
CA PRO A 137 8.92 4.29 12.11
C PRO A 137 9.79 3.28 11.33
N MET A 138 9.22 2.15 10.93
CA MET A 138 9.94 1.12 10.18
C MET A 138 10.36 1.62 8.79
N MET A 139 9.53 2.46 8.14
CA MET A 139 9.85 3.04 6.83
C MET A 139 10.78 4.25 6.91
N SER A 140 10.71 5.04 8.00
CA SER A 140 11.67 6.13 8.25
C SER A 140 13.11 5.63 8.34
N GLY A 141 13.33 4.39 8.79
CA GLY A 141 14.65 3.73 8.81
C GLY A 141 15.20 3.33 7.44
N ILE A 142 14.36 3.29 6.40
CA ILE A 142 14.76 2.95 5.01
C ILE A 142 15.14 4.21 4.24
N ALA A 143 14.45 5.33 4.49
CA ALA A 143 14.73 6.63 3.85
C ALA A 143 16.12 7.19 4.20
N THR A 144 16.68 6.83 5.36
CA THR A 144 18.03 7.23 5.80
C THR A 144 19.16 6.45 5.10
N LYS A 145 18.86 5.36 4.40
CA LYS A 145 19.81 4.67 3.51
C LYS A 145 19.65 5.11 2.05
N ALA A 146 19.38 6.40 1.82
CA ALA A 146 19.60 6.97 0.50
C ALA A 146 21.09 6.78 0.13
N PRO A 147 21.41 6.27 -1.07
CA PRO A 147 22.77 5.95 -1.44
C PRO A 147 23.60 7.23 -1.39
N GLU A 148 24.76 7.18 -0.70
CA GLU A 148 25.79 8.21 -0.81
C GLU A 148 26.11 8.43 -2.29
N ARG A 149 25.47 9.42 -2.89
CA ARG A 149 25.68 9.87 -4.27
C ARG A 149 26.99 10.67 -4.37
N GLY A 150 28.03 10.20 -3.69
CA GLY A 150 29.21 10.98 -3.31
C GLY A 150 30.56 10.31 -3.55
N ASN A 151 30.65 9.13 -4.18
CA ASN A 151 31.94 8.55 -4.53
C ASN A 151 31.90 7.61 -5.74
N SER A 152 31.28 8.06 -6.84
CA SER A 152 31.51 7.35 -8.12
C SER A 152 33.00 7.51 -8.50
N PRO A 153 33.70 6.43 -8.89
CA PRO A 153 35.10 6.49 -9.36
C PRO A 153 35.33 7.50 -10.51
N ILE A 154 34.24 7.89 -11.18
CA ILE A 154 34.20 8.84 -12.28
C ILE A 154 34.57 10.26 -11.82
N SER A 155 34.19 10.70 -10.62
CA SER A 155 34.53 12.05 -10.12
C SER A 155 36.02 12.18 -9.78
N LYS A 156 36.66 11.08 -9.34
CA LYS A 156 38.10 11.04 -9.06
C LYS A 156 38.97 11.08 -10.33
N GLY A 157 38.45 10.58 -11.45
CA GLY A 157 39.14 10.64 -12.75
C GLY A 157 39.17 12.04 -13.34
N LEU A 158 38.09 12.81 -13.20
CA LEU A 158 37.98 14.17 -13.72
C LEU A 158 38.81 15.19 -12.95
N SER A 159 39.02 14.98 -11.64
CA SER A 159 39.86 15.85 -10.81
C SER A 159 41.37 15.67 -11.03
N LYS A 160 41.81 14.59 -11.68
CA LYS A 160 43.24 14.37 -12.03
C LYS A 160 43.59 14.81 -13.45
N ALA A 161 42.61 15.23 -14.24
CA ALA A 161 42.77 15.64 -15.62
C ALA A 161 42.79 17.17 -15.81
N THR A 162 42.70 17.93 -14.72
CA THR A 162 42.85 19.39 -14.62
C THR A 162 44.05 19.71 -13.74
#